data_AF-A0A6A7N1U6-F1
#
_entry.id   AF-A0A6A7N1U6-F1
#
_cell.length_a   1.000
_cell.length_b   1.000
_cell.length_c   1.000
_cell.angle_alpha   90.00
_cell.angle_beta   90.00
_cell.angle_gamma   90.00
#
_symmetry.space_group_name_H-M   'P 1'
#
loop_
_entity.id
_entity.type
_entity.pdbx_description
1 polymer ?
#
loop_
_entity_poly.entity_id
_entity_poly.type
_entity_poly.pdbx_seq_one_letter_code
_entity_poly.pdbx_strand_id
1 'polypeptide(L)'
;MTAILSFIAPLAITSGMVVSSTAMSHTSGELEWDASTSYAKGTVVFRATLGRRYENLIAGVNSGLPEDSADRWDDLGVTDKMTMFDGEVGTQSIADGTLTVVFRPGAFNALFLAGLEGTHLDVTVRDYVGGTVLLSYSGSLEGSQPDDYYEWCFAPFRQKTDFIAFDIEPYGRSEVSITITNPGGVAKCGIASLGDLKELGPTLSGLTVEPKSYARVTTDSRGKTSIRKGKTARDMSIAALIPLADADRVVDALSTVLGTPIVVIASNSDQMQAARVFGLPTGKVTYPGNQFANLSLNVQGMI
;
A
#
# COMPACT_ATOMS: atom_id res chain seq x y z
N MET A 1 -25.02 -4.60 9.29
CA MET A 1 -23.79 -4.51 10.10
C MET A 1 -23.28 -3.09 9.95
N THR A 2 -23.19 -2.32 11.04
CA THR A 2 -22.74 -0.93 10.99
C THR A 2 -21.25 -0.91 10.70
N ALA A 3 -20.80 -0.17 9.69
CA ALA A 3 -19.38 -0.06 9.39
C ALA A 3 -18.65 0.60 10.57
N ILE A 4 -17.52 0.02 11.00
CA ILE A 4 -16.67 0.55 12.06
C ILE A 4 -15.51 1.27 11.40
N LEU A 5 -15.35 2.56 11.70
CA LEU A 5 -14.20 3.33 11.29
C LEU A 5 -12.97 2.80 12.03
N SER A 6 -11.98 2.39 11.27
CA SER A 6 -10.75 1.81 11.79
C SER A 6 -9.55 2.26 10.96
N PHE A 7 -8.35 2.08 11.51
CA PHE A 7 -7.11 2.22 10.76
C PHE A 7 -6.14 1.09 11.10
N ILE A 8 -5.20 0.81 10.21
CA ILE A 8 -4.11 -0.13 10.46
C ILE A 8 -2.89 0.68 10.91
N ALA A 9 -2.47 0.49 12.16
CA ALA A 9 -1.19 0.99 12.64
C ALA A 9 -0.08 0.16 11.96
N PRO A 10 0.72 0.75 11.05
CA PRO A 10 1.56 -0.02 10.15
C PRO A 10 2.74 -0.66 10.88
N LEU A 11 3.00 -1.92 10.53
CA LEU A 11 4.20 -2.67 10.88
C LEU A 11 5.18 -2.57 9.70
N ALA A 12 6.33 -1.94 9.94
CA ALA A 12 7.34 -1.76 8.90
C ALA A 12 7.96 -3.11 8.50
N ILE A 13 7.83 -3.47 7.22
CA ILE A 13 8.46 -4.67 6.66
C ILE A 13 9.86 -4.32 6.17
N THR A 14 10.86 -5.02 6.69
CA THR A 14 12.26 -4.85 6.30
C THR A 14 12.69 -5.90 5.29
N SER A 15 13.76 -5.64 4.52
CA SER A 15 14.29 -6.60 3.54
C SER A 15 14.59 -7.97 4.17
N GLY A 16 15.10 -8.00 5.40
CA GLY A 16 15.40 -9.24 6.14
C GLY A 16 14.17 -10.06 6.55
N MET A 17 12.98 -9.49 6.49
CA MET A 17 11.72 -10.21 6.74
C MET A 17 11.21 -10.93 5.49
N VAL A 18 11.64 -10.53 4.29
CA VAL A 18 11.22 -11.15 3.03
C VAL A 18 12.02 -12.43 2.81
N VAL A 19 11.31 -13.55 2.72
CA VAL A 19 11.89 -14.89 2.54
C VAL A 19 12.12 -15.17 1.05
N SER A 20 11.12 -14.87 0.23
CA SER A 20 11.20 -15.03 -1.22
C SER A 20 10.24 -14.08 -1.93
N SER A 21 10.61 -13.61 -3.11
CA SER A 21 9.75 -12.80 -3.97
C SER A 21 10.06 -13.10 -5.44
N THR A 22 9.02 -13.28 -6.25
CA THR A 22 9.14 -13.34 -7.71
C THR A 22 9.05 -11.96 -8.37
N ALA A 23 8.88 -10.89 -7.58
CA ALA A 23 8.92 -9.54 -8.11
C ALA A 23 10.24 -9.31 -8.86
N MET A 24 10.14 -8.67 -10.02
CA MET A 24 11.30 -8.31 -10.81
C MET A 24 12.23 -7.44 -9.95
N SER A 25 13.51 -7.78 -9.90
CA SER A 25 14.45 -7.04 -9.03
C SER A 25 14.97 -5.77 -9.68
N HIS A 26 14.70 -5.60 -10.97
CA HIS A 26 15.29 -4.60 -11.85
C HIS A 26 14.29 -4.26 -12.97
N THR A 27 14.13 -2.97 -13.26
CA THR A 27 13.26 -2.50 -14.35
C THR A 27 14.03 -2.48 -15.68
N SER A 28 15.37 -2.56 -15.67
CA SER A 28 16.20 -2.39 -16.88
C SER A 28 17.49 -3.24 -16.93
N GLY A 29 17.53 -4.39 -16.25
CA GLY A 29 18.69 -5.31 -16.31
C GLY A 29 19.87 -4.90 -15.43
N GLU A 30 19.60 -4.11 -14.39
CA GLU A 30 20.58 -3.67 -13.40
C GLU A 30 21.21 -4.87 -12.64
N LEU A 31 22.52 -4.81 -12.41
CA LEU A 31 23.27 -5.86 -11.69
C LEU A 31 23.44 -5.51 -10.20
N GLU A 32 23.70 -6.53 -9.38
CA GLU A 32 24.04 -6.33 -7.98
C GLU A 32 25.36 -5.55 -7.87
N TRP A 33 25.42 -4.61 -6.92
CA TRP A 33 26.64 -3.85 -6.69
C TRP A 33 27.77 -4.76 -6.21
N ASP A 34 28.94 -4.60 -6.82
CA ASP A 34 30.16 -5.32 -6.51
C ASP A 34 31.33 -4.31 -6.36
N ALA A 35 32.04 -4.40 -5.23
CA ALA A 35 33.11 -3.49 -4.85
C ALA A 35 34.31 -3.47 -5.82
N SER A 36 34.48 -4.52 -6.62
CA SER A 36 35.58 -4.67 -7.58
C SER A 36 35.21 -4.20 -8.99
N THR A 37 33.94 -3.90 -9.24
CA THR A 37 33.45 -3.53 -10.57
C THR A 37 33.69 -2.05 -10.85
N SER A 38 34.17 -1.75 -12.06
CA SER A 38 34.27 -0.39 -12.56
C SER A 38 32.96 0.02 -13.23
N TYR A 39 32.18 0.86 -12.56
CA TYR A 39 30.91 1.35 -13.11
C TYR A 39 31.12 2.61 -13.95
N ALA A 40 30.39 2.74 -15.05
CA ALA A 40 30.31 4.00 -15.77
C ALA A 40 29.42 4.99 -15.00
N LYS A 41 29.52 6.28 -15.32
CA LYS A 41 28.55 7.26 -14.83
C LYS A 41 27.17 6.97 -15.44
N GLY A 42 26.12 7.06 -14.64
CA GLY A 42 24.75 6.71 -15.01
C GLY A 42 24.43 5.22 -14.93
N THR A 43 25.39 4.37 -14.55
CA THR A 43 25.09 2.95 -14.32
C THR A 43 24.25 2.80 -13.06
N VAL A 44 23.12 2.12 -13.17
CA VAL A 44 22.27 1.77 -12.04
C VAL A 44 22.60 0.37 -11.55
N VAL A 45 22.77 0.23 -10.25
CA VAL A 45 23.03 -1.02 -9.54
C VAL A 45 22.01 -1.19 -8.40
N PHE A 46 21.88 -2.40 -7.86
CA PHE A 46 21.07 -2.63 -6.67
C PHE A 46 21.87 -3.21 -5.50
N ARG A 47 21.42 -2.93 -4.28
CA ARG A 47 21.94 -3.48 -3.02
C ARG A 47 20.94 -4.49 -2.48
N ALA A 48 21.22 -5.79 -2.63
CA ALA A 48 20.30 -6.84 -2.20
C ALA A 48 20.00 -6.78 -0.70
N THR A 49 21.00 -6.45 0.12
CA THR A 49 20.86 -6.35 1.58
C THR A 49 19.84 -5.29 2.01
N LEU A 50 19.84 -4.14 1.32
CA LEU A 50 18.94 -3.03 1.64
C LEU A 50 17.66 -3.04 0.79
N GLY A 51 17.64 -3.78 -0.32
CA GLY A 51 16.55 -3.74 -1.30
C GLY A 51 16.41 -2.37 -1.96
N ARG A 52 17.53 -1.67 -2.22
CA ARG A 52 17.55 -0.32 -2.81
C ARG A 52 18.41 -0.25 -4.08
N ARG A 53 18.10 0.72 -4.95
CA ARG A 53 18.80 0.99 -6.21
C ARG A 53 19.58 2.30 -6.14
N TYR A 54 20.72 2.31 -6.83
CA TYR A 54 21.63 3.44 -6.83
C TYR A 54 22.15 3.74 -8.24
N GLU A 55 22.15 5.00 -8.63
CA GLU A 55 22.79 5.48 -9.86
C GLU A 55 24.21 5.98 -9.56
N ASN A 56 25.19 5.50 -10.30
CA ASN A 56 26.56 5.94 -10.16
C ASN A 56 26.78 7.33 -10.78
N LEU A 57 27.14 8.31 -9.97
CA LEU A 57 27.41 9.69 -10.39
C LEU A 57 28.82 9.89 -10.93
N ILE A 58 29.77 9.00 -10.58
CA ILE A 58 31.19 9.13 -10.91
C ILE A 58 31.76 7.81 -11.45
N ALA A 59 32.29 7.82 -12.68
CA ALA A 59 32.86 6.62 -13.29
C ALA A 59 34.11 6.10 -12.55
N GLY A 60 34.29 4.77 -12.53
CA GLY A 60 35.49 4.08 -12.03
C GLY A 60 35.19 2.98 -11.00
N VAL A 61 36.24 2.41 -10.41
CA VAL A 61 36.15 1.42 -9.30
C VAL A 61 36.08 2.15 -7.96
N ASN A 62 35.26 1.66 -7.04
CA ASN A 62 35.21 2.14 -5.67
C ASN A 62 34.63 1.06 -4.75
N SER A 63 35.33 0.80 -3.64
CA SER A 63 34.93 -0.19 -2.65
C SER A 63 34.01 0.34 -1.56
N GLY A 64 33.72 1.65 -1.58
CA GLY A 64 32.76 2.28 -0.67
C GLY A 64 31.34 1.86 -1.01
N LEU A 65 30.57 1.54 0.02
CA LEU A 65 29.18 1.13 -0.15
C LEU A 65 28.35 2.27 -0.74
N PRO A 66 27.41 1.99 -1.66
CA PRO A 66 26.55 3.02 -2.24
C PRO A 66 25.78 3.84 -1.20
N GLU A 67 25.26 3.19 -0.17
CA GLU A 67 24.49 3.84 0.91
C GLU A 67 25.31 4.81 1.77
N ASP A 68 26.64 4.66 1.83
CA ASP A 68 27.53 5.49 2.63
C ASP A 68 28.25 6.57 1.81
N SER A 69 27.99 6.60 0.50
CA SER A 69 28.77 7.37 -0.47
C SER A 69 27.88 8.29 -1.33
N ALA A 70 27.12 9.18 -0.69
CA ALA A 70 26.15 10.06 -1.34
C ALA A 70 26.75 11.00 -2.41
N ASP A 71 28.05 11.33 -2.33
CA ASP A 71 28.73 12.11 -3.38
C ASP A 71 28.95 11.31 -4.67
N ARG A 72 28.80 9.99 -4.62
CA ARG A 72 29.05 9.07 -5.72
C ARG A 72 27.80 8.32 -6.18
N TRP A 73 26.89 8.02 -5.28
CA TRP A 73 25.71 7.21 -5.58
C TRP A 73 24.45 7.99 -5.25
N ASP A 74 23.61 8.19 -6.26
CA ASP A 74 22.28 8.74 -6.08
C ASP A 74 21.29 7.62 -5.76
N ASP A 75 20.49 7.80 -4.71
CA ASP A 75 19.55 6.79 -4.24
C ASP A 75 18.24 6.89 -5.03
N LEU A 76 17.99 5.89 -5.87
CA LEU A 76 16.81 5.82 -6.72
C LEU A 76 15.59 5.19 -6.03
N GLY A 77 15.70 4.84 -4.74
CA GLY A 77 14.64 4.21 -3.97
C GLY A 77 14.73 2.68 -3.93
N VAL A 78 13.62 2.03 -3.60
CA VAL A 78 13.57 0.58 -3.40
C VAL A 78 13.55 -0.21 -4.72
N THR A 79 13.99 -1.46 -4.65
CA THR A 79 13.80 -2.45 -5.73
C THR A 79 12.34 -2.90 -5.78
N ASP A 80 11.85 -3.37 -6.94
CA ASP A 80 10.45 -3.79 -7.07
C ASP A 80 10.07 -4.95 -6.12
N LYS A 81 11.03 -5.66 -5.52
CA LYS A 81 10.80 -6.64 -4.44
C LYS A 81 10.30 -6.03 -3.12
N MET A 82 10.71 -4.80 -2.82
CA MET A 82 10.36 -4.08 -1.60
C MET A 82 9.36 -2.96 -1.84
N THR A 83 9.08 -2.63 -3.10
CA THR A 83 8.16 -1.57 -3.49
C THR A 83 6.78 -1.69 -2.87
N MET A 84 6.17 -2.88 -2.82
CA MET A 84 4.87 -3.03 -2.14
C MET A 84 4.90 -2.69 -0.64
N PHE A 85 6.07 -2.54 -0.02
CA PHE A 85 6.24 -2.22 1.40
C PHE A 85 6.78 -0.79 1.65
N ASP A 86 7.02 0.02 0.61
CA ASP A 86 7.66 1.34 0.74
C ASP A 86 6.71 2.45 1.21
N GLY A 87 5.40 2.23 1.12
CA GLY A 87 4.38 3.21 1.48
C GLY A 87 4.19 4.32 0.44
N GLU A 88 4.68 4.15 -0.79
CA GLU A 88 4.40 5.01 -1.94
C GLU A 88 3.29 4.38 -2.81
N VAL A 89 2.23 5.13 -3.11
CA VAL A 89 1.07 4.58 -3.83
C VAL A 89 1.38 4.39 -5.33
N GLY A 90 2.29 5.19 -5.87
CA GLY A 90 2.61 5.27 -7.28
C GLY A 90 3.73 4.33 -7.73
N THR A 91 4.30 3.54 -6.83
CA THR A 91 5.27 2.50 -7.12
C THR A 91 4.57 1.13 -6.99
N GLN A 92 5.00 0.12 -7.74
CA GLN A 92 4.40 -1.22 -7.69
C GLN A 92 5.45 -2.32 -7.79
N SER A 93 5.30 -3.34 -6.95
CA SER A 93 5.95 -4.64 -7.16
C SER A 93 5.30 -5.33 -8.34
N ILE A 94 6.11 -5.79 -9.30
CA ILE A 94 5.62 -6.37 -10.56
C ILE A 94 6.31 -7.70 -10.89
N ALA A 95 5.58 -8.62 -11.52
CA ALA A 95 6.14 -9.86 -12.06
C ALA A 95 5.36 -10.33 -13.30
N ASP A 96 6.06 -10.91 -14.28
CA ASP A 96 5.42 -11.51 -15.45
C ASP A 96 4.65 -12.77 -15.06
N GLY A 97 3.37 -12.83 -15.42
CA GLY A 97 2.50 -13.98 -15.18
C GLY A 97 2.07 -14.17 -13.72
N THR A 98 2.99 -14.22 -12.75
CA THR A 98 2.66 -14.46 -11.34
C THR A 98 3.64 -13.77 -10.39
N LEU A 99 3.08 -12.93 -9.52
CA LEU A 99 3.78 -12.30 -8.40
C LEU A 99 3.52 -13.12 -7.14
N THR A 100 4.54 -13.72 -6.56
CA THR A 100 4.49 -14.45 -5.29
C THR A 100 5.48 -13.82 -4.31
N VAL A 101 5.00 -13.43 -3.13
CA VAL A 101 5.82 -12.85 -2.07
C VAL A 101 5.55 -13.59 -0.77
N VAL A 102 6.62 -14.11 -0.17
CA VAL A 102 6.59 -14.79 1.13
C VAL A 102 7.48 -14.04 2.10
N PHE A 103 6.94 -13.66 3.25
CA PHE A 103 7.64 -12.86 4.26
C PHE A 103 7.15 -13.17 5.68
N ARG A 104 7.94 -12.74 6.66
CA ARG A 104 7.76 -13.04 8.09
C ARG A 104 7.69 -11.74 8.89
N PRO A 105 6.50 -11.14 9.02
CA PRO A 105 6.35 -9.85 9.66
C PRO A 105 6.40 -9.92 11.19
N GLY A 106 6.10 -11.07 11.79
CA GLY A 106 5.87 -11.18 13.23
C GLY A 106 4.39 -11.02 13.58
N ALA A 107 4.07 -10.45 14.74
CA ALA A 107 2.68 -10.34 15.17
C ALA A 107 1.93 -9.18 14.47
N PHE A 108 0.77 -9.47 13.89
CA PHE A 108 -0.16 -8.51 13.28
C PHE A 108 -1.58 -9.09 13.32
N ASN A 109 -2.61 -8.26 13.16
CA ASN A 109 -4.01 -8.73 13.13
C ASN A 109 -4.81 -8.26 11.89
N ALA A 110 -4.23 -7.35 11.09
CA ALA A 110 -4.85 -6.87 9.86
C ALA A 110 -3.85 -6.80 8.70
N LEU A 111 -4.38 -7.08 7.50
CA LEU A 111 -3.68 -7.01 6.22
C LEU A 111 -4.53 -6.21 5.24
N PHE A 112 -3.90 -5.24 4.59
CA PHE A 112 -4.47 -4.46 3.49
C PHE A 112 -3.55 -4.55 2.28
N LEU A 113 -4.12 -4.88 1.13
CA LEU A 113 -3.46 -4.84 -0.16
C LEU A 113 -4.13 -3.78 -1.04
N ALA A 114 -3.35 -2.99 -1.77
CA ALA A 114 -3.85 -2.03 -2.76
C ALA A 114 -2.97 -2.01 -4.01
N GLY A 115 -3.52 -1.42 -5.07
CA GLY A 115 -2.87 -1.38 -6.38
C GLY A 115 -2.73 -2.78 -6.98
N LEU A 116 -3.67 -3.68 -6.68
CA LEU A 116 -3.71 -5.03 -7.22
C LEU A 116 -4.09 -4.99 -8.70
N GLU A 117 -3.27 -5.62 -9.53
CA GLU A 117 -3.54 -5.83 -10.96
C GLU A 117 -3.23 -7.29 -11.30
N GLY A 118 -4.26 -7.99 -11.80
CA GLY A 118 -4.20 -9.41 -12.12
C GLY A 118 -5.59 -10.03 -12.16
N THR A 119 -5.65 -11.34 -12.43
CA THR A 119 -6.90 -12.09 -12.56
C THR A 119 -7.34 -12.76 -11.25
N HIS A 120 -6.39 -13.14 -10.39
CA HIS A 120 -6.65 -13.90 -9.16
C HIS A 120 -5.69 -13.52 -8.03
N LEU A 121 -6.18 -13.58 -6.79
CA LEU A 121 -5.42 -13.35 -5.56
C LEU A 121 -5.58 -14.54 -4.62
N ASP A 122 -4.44 -15.07 -4.17
CA ASP A 122 -4.35 -16.01 -3.06
C ASP A 122 -3.56 -15.37 -1.91
N VAL A 123 -4.11 -15.44 -0.70
CA VAL A 123 -3.46 -14.99 0.53
C VAL A 123 -3.52 -16.12 1.54
N THR A 124 -2.37 -16.48 2.09
CA THR A 124 -2.27 -17.44 3.20
C THR A 124 -1.44 -16.84 4.32
N VAL A 125 -1.97 -16.90 5.54
CA VAL A 125 -1.23 -16.55 6.76
C VAL A 125 -1.14 -17.80 7.64
N ARG A 126 0.06 -18.09 8.14
CA ARG A 126 0.33 -19.19 9.08
C ARG A 126 0.92 -18.66 10.38
N ASP A 127 0.74 -19.39 11.47
CA ASP A 127 1.36 -19.11 12.77
C ASP A 127 2.90 -19.23 12.75
N TYR A 128 3.43 -20.15 11.94
CA TYR A 128 4.83 -20.30 11.56
C TYR A 128 4.97 -21.10 10.25
N VAL A 129 6.21 -21.27 9.78
CA VAL A 129 6.55 -22.01 8.55
C VAL A 129 6.03 -23.44 8.60
N GLY A 130 5.11 -23.79 7.70
CA GLY A 130 4.46 -25.11 7.67
C GLY A 130 3.47 -25.37 8.82
N GLY A 131 3.18 -24.35 9.64
CA GLY A 131 2.24 -24.43 10.73
C GLY A 131 0.77 -24.27 10.32
N THR A 132 -0.07 -23.96 11.30
CA THR A 132 -1.53 -23.84 11.15
C THR A 132 -1.87 -22.64 10.30
N VAL A 133 -2.84 -22.80 9.39
CA VAL A 133 -3.36 -21.70 8.58
C VAL A 133 -4.31 -20.86 9.43
N LEU A 134 -3.96 -19.59 9.64
CA LEU A 134 -4.76 -18.60 10.36
C LEU A 134 -5.75 -17.90 9.42
N LEU A 135 -5.31 -17.63 8.20
CA LEU A 135 -6.11 -17.03 7.13
C LEU A 135 -5.82 -17.76 5.83
N SER A 136 -6.88 -18.10 5.08
CA SER A 136 -6.80 -18.56 3.71
C SER A 136 -7.84 -17.83 2.89
N TYR A 137 -7.39 -17.10 1.89
CA TYR A 137 -8.23 -16.44 0.90
C TYR A 137 -7.79 -16.86 -0.50
N SER A 138 -8.76 -17.12 -1.36
CA SER A 138 -8.57 -17.36 -2.78
C SER A 138 -9.76 -16.77 -3.51
N GLY A 139 -9.52 -15.81 -4.40
CA GLY A 139 -10.60 -15.13 -5.08
C GLY A 139 -10.17 -14.38 -6.33
N SER A 140 -11.12 -14.22 -7.25
CA SER A 140 -10.90 -13.44 -8.47
C SER A 140 -10.72 -11.95 -8.13
N LEU A 141 -9.87 -11.29 -8.92
CA LEU A 141 -9.72 -9.84 -8.90
C LEU A 141 -10.63 -9.14 -9.95
N GLU A 142 -11.76 -9.76 -10.28
CA GLU A 142 -12.85 -9.18 -11.05
C GLU A 142 -13.76 -8.34 -10.14
N GLY A 143 -13.87 -7.05 -10.44
CA GLY A 143 -14.74 -6.08 -9.77
C GLY A 143 -15.94 -5.64 -10.61
N SER A 144 -16.16 -6.24 -11.79
CA SER A 144 -17.28 -5.94 -12.66
C SER A 144 -18.60 -6.35 -11.98
N GLN A 145 -19.56 -5.41 -11.87
CA GLN A 145 -20.90 -5.66 -11.33
C GLN A 145 -21.94 -5.12 -12.33
N PRO A 146 -22.17 -5.84 -13.44
CA PRO A 146 -23.13 -5.38 -14.45
C PRO A 146 -24.57 -5.48 -13.92
N ASP A 147 -25.33 -4.40 -14.06
CA ASP A 147 -26.72 -4.33 -13.58
C ASP A 147 -27.74 -4.91 -14.57
N ASP A 148 -27.38 -5.00 -15.86
CA ASP A 148 -28.21 -5.53 -16.91
C ASP A 148 -27.45 -6.37 -17.96
N TYR A 149 -28.20 -6.95 -18.90
CA TYR A 149 -27.64 -7.77 -19.98
C TYR A 149 -26.70 -6.99 -20.90
N TYR A 150 -26.98 -5.71 -21.17
CA TYR A 150 -26.14 -4.90 -22.04
C TYR A 150 -24.79 -4.64 -21.36
N GLU A 151 -24.80 -4.26 -20.09
CA GLU A 151 -23.59 -4.06 -19.31
C GLU A 151 -22.80 -5.37 -19.18
N TRP A 152 -23.47 -6.50 -18.98
CA TRP A 152 -22.80 -7.81 -18.95
C TRP A 152 -22.10 -8.16 -20.27
N CYS A 153 -22.71 -7.83 -21.42
CA CYS A 153 -22.12 -8.12 -22.73
C CYS A 153 -21.03 -7.12 -23.16
N PHE A 154 -21.14 -5.85 -22.77
CA PHE A 154 -20.38 -4.77 -23.41
C PHE A 154 -19.58 -3.88 -22.45
N ALA A 155 -19.77 -3.99 -21.13
CA ALA A 155 -18.99 -3.19 -20.20
C ALA A 155 -17.51 -3.63 -20.19
N PRO A 156 -16.59 -2.68 -20.05
CA PRO A 156 -15.19 -3.02 -19.86
C PRO A 156 -15.00 -3.72 -18.51
N PHE A 157 -14.05 -4.66 -18.49
CA PHE A 157 -13.58 -5.28 -17.26
C PHE A 157 -13.19 -4.22 -16.22
N ARG A 158 -13.69 -4.37 -15.00
CA ARG A 158 -13.25 -3.56 -13.85
C ARG A 158 -12.37 -4.40 -12.95
N GLN A 159 -11.13 -3.98 -12.81
CA GLN A 159 -10.18 -4.57 -11.87
C GLN A 159 -10.63 -4.33 -10.42
N LYS A 160 -10.68 -5.37 -9.59
CA LYS A 160 -10.68 -5.23 -8.13
C LYS A 160 -9.25 -4.88 -7.70
N THR A 161 -9.09 -3.68 -7.12
CA THR A 161 -7.77 -3.06 -6.90
C THR A 161 -7.26 -3.19 -5.47
N ASP A 162 -8.09 -3.68 -4.54
CA ASP A 162 -7.74 -3.82 -3.13
C ASP A 162 -8.26 -5.12 -2.51
N PHE A 163 -7.68 -5.47 -1.37
CA PHE A 163 -8.10 -6.59 -0.53
C PHE A 163 -7.84 -6.25 0.93
N ILE A 164 -8.73 -6.69 1.82
CA ILE A 164 -8.60 -6.50 3.26
C ILE A 164 -8.89 -7.79 4.00
N ALA A 165 -8.14 -8.04 5.07
CA ALA A 165 -8.41 -9.10 6.02
C ALA A 165 -8.18 -8.59 7.44
N PHE A 166 -9.08 -8.98 8.35
CA PHE A 166 -9.06 -8.66 9.77
C PHE A 166 -9.11 -9.95 10.59
N ASP A 167 -9.12 -9.82 11.91
CA ASP A 167 -9.27 -10.91 12.88
C ASP A 167 -8.22 -12.02 12.68
N ILE A 168 -7.01 -11.63 12.25
CA ILE A 168 -5.87 -12.54 12.15
C ILE A 168 -5.28 -12.66 13.56
N GLU A 169 -5.25 -13.87 14.10
CA GLU A 169 -4.67 -14.10 15.42
C GLU A 169 -3.16 -13.73 15.40
N PRO A 170 -2.67 -12.87 16.31
CA PRO A 170 -1.31 -12.35 16.25
C PRO A 170 -0.28 -13.37 16.77
N TYR A 171 0.50 -13.94 15.86
CA TYR A 171 1.64 -14.81 16.20
C TYR A 171 2.99 -14.18 15.86
N GLY A 172 3.93 -14.18 16.82
CA GLY A 172 5.25 -13.56 16.65
C GLY A 172 6.18 -14.22 15.61
N ARG A 173 5.80 -15.37 15.04
CA ARG A 173 6.56 -16.09 14.00
C ARG A 173 5.75 -16.31 12.72
N SER A 174 4.72 -15.49 12.52
CA SER A 174 3.81 -15.66 11.38
C SER A 174 4.55 -15.67 10.04
N GLU A 175 4.02 -16.44 9.09
CA GLU A 175 4.46 -16.46 7.70
C GLU A 175 3.28 -16.07 6.82
N VAL A 176 3.51 -15.08 5.95
CA VAL A 176 2.51 -14.55 5.03
C VAL A 176 2.95 -14.88 3.60
N SER A 177 2.04 -15.44 2.82
CA SER A 177 2.22 -15.71 1.40
C SER A 177 1.12 -15.00 0.62
N ILE A 178 1.52 -14.11 -0.29
CA ILE A 178 0.63 -13.40 -1.21
C ILE A 178 0.99 -13.85 -2.62
N THR A 179 0.01 -14.34 -3.37
CA THR A 179 0.15 -14.71 -4.78
C THR A 179 -0.88 -13.98 -5.62
N ILE A 180 -0.42 -13.26 -6.65
CA ILE A 180 -1.26 -12.58 -7.63
C ILE A 180 -0.93 -13.17 -8.98
N THR A 181 -1.94 -13.69 -9.67
CA THR A 181 -1.79 -14.34 -10.98
C THR A 181 -2.39 -13.46 -12.06
N ASN A 182 -1.70 -13.33 -13.19
CA ASN A 182 -2.14 -12.62 -14.38
C ASN A 182 -1.58 -13.30 -15.66
N PRO A 183 -2.16 -14.42 -16.11
CA PRO A 183 -1.59 -15.21 -17.20
C PRO A 183 -1.49 -14.38 -18.50
N GLY A 184 -0.31 -14.35 -19.11
CA GLY A 184 -0.05 -13.56 -20.32
C GLY A 184 0.04 -12.05 -20.11
N GLY A 185 -0.04 -11.58 -18.85
CA GLY A 185 0.13 -10.19 -18.47
C GLY A 185 1.15 -10.02 -17.34
N VAL A 186 1.15 -8.84 -16.73
CA VAL A 186 2.01 -8.49 -15.59
C VAL A 186 1.15 -8.44 -14.33
N ALA A 187 1.49 -9.24 -13.31
CA ALA A 187 0.86 -9.17 -12.00
C ALA A 187 1.49 -8.04 -11.19
N LYS A 188 0.68 -7.23 -10.50
CA LYS A 188 1.16 -6.06 -9.74
C LYS A 188 0.54 -5.95 -8.35
N CYS A 189 1.31 -5.41 -7.42
CA CYS A 189 0.85 -4.99 -6.10
C CYS A 189 1.51 -3.66 -5.75
N GLY A 190 0.72 -2.64 -5.42
CA GLY A 190 1.21 -1.32 -5.04
C GLY A 190 1.55 -1.22 -3.56
N ILE A 191 0.65 -1.68 -2.69
CA ILE A 191 0.84 -1.59 -1.24
C ILE A 191 0.43 -2.91 -0.59
N ALA A 192 1.25 -3.40 0.32
CA ALA A 192 0.91 -4.39 1.33
C ALA A 192 1.20 -3.80 2.71
N SER A 193 0.14 -3.31 3.34
CA SER A 193 0.19 -2.75 4.69
C SER A 193 -0.33 -3.79 5.68
N LEU A 194 0.49 -4.11 6.67
CA LEU A 194 0.16 -5.02 7.75
C LEU A 194 0.29 -4.28 9.07
N GLY A 195 -0.42 -4.73 10.09
CA GLY A 195 -0.19 -4.23 11.43
C GLY A 195 -1.37 -4.47 12.35
N ASP A 196 -1.56 -3.51 13.26
CA ASP A 196 -2.58 -3.58 14.30
C ASP A 196 -3.80 -2.73 13.93
N LEU A 197 -4.97 -3.36 13.85
CA LEU A 197 -6.26 -2.72 13.58
C LEU A 197 -6.71 -1.95 14.82
N LYS A 198 -6.78 -0.63 14.68
CA LYS A 198 -7.32 0.27 15.71
C LYS A 198 -8.72 0.71 15.32
N GLU A 199 -9.71 0.23 16.07
CA GLU A 199 -11.09 0.68 15.94
C GLU A 199 -11.29 2.03 16.63
N LEU A 200 -11.84 2.98 15.88
CA LEU A 200 -12.14 4.34 16.35
C LEU A 200 -13.61 4.50 16.76
N GLY A 201 -14.52 3.76 16.12
CA GLY A 201 -15.94 3.77 16.46
C GLY A 201 -16.85 3.60 15.26
N PRO A 202 -18.17 3.49 15.46
CA PRO A 202 -19.13 3.37 14.37
C PRO A 202 -19.10 4.60 13.45
N THR A 203 -18.99 4.33 12.15
CA THR A 203 -19.04 5.35 11.10
C THR A 203 -20.40 6.05 11.09
N LEU A 204 -20.40 7.38 11.08
CA LEU A 204 -21.59 8.20 10.87
C LEU A 204 -21.86 8.41 9.38
N SER A 205 -23.10 8.76 9.03
CA SER A 205 -23.44 9.24 7.69
C SER A 205 -22.61 10.48 7.33
N GLY A 206 -22.13 10.56 6.09
CA GLY A 206 -21.32 11.70 5.62
C GLY A 206 -19.91 11.34 5.15
N LEU A 207 -19.60 10.05 4.99
CA LEU A 207 -18.39 9.62 4.29
C LEU A 207 -18.31 10.32 2.93
N THR A 208 -17.24 11.07 2.72
CA THR A 208 -16.91 11.72 1.45
C THR A 208 -15.59 11.15 0.97
N VAL A 209 -15.55 10.74 -0.30
CA VAL A 209 -14.33 10.30 -0.98
C VAL A 209 -14.15 11.18 -2.20
N GLU A 210 -13.02 11.89 -2.27
CA GLU A 210 -12.71 12.85 -3.32
C GLU A 210 -11.53 12.36 -4.15
N PRO A 211 -11.75 11.92 -5.40
CA PRO A 211 -10.66 11.65 -6.34
C PRO A 211 -9.90 12.92 -6.67
N LYS A 212 -8.58 12.88 -6.51
CA LYS A 212 -7.68 14.01 -6.69
C LYS A 212 -6.71 13.74 -7.83
N SER A 213 -6.52 14.73 -8.70
CA SER A 213 -5.60 14.66 -9.84
C SER A 213 -4.47 15.66 -9.67
N TYR A 214 -3.23 15.21 -9.89
CA TYR A 214 -2.04 16.06 -9.92
C TYR A 214 -1.67 16.48 -11.34
N ALA A 215 -2.68 16.63 -12.21
CA ALA A 215 -2.47 17.06 -13.60
C ALA A 215 -1.95 18.50 -13.68
N ARG A 216 -0.95 18.72 -14.55
CA ARG A 216 -0.45 20.06 -14.85
C ARG A 216 -1.20 20.62 -16.04
N VAL A 217 -2.00 21.65 -15.79
CA VAL A 217 -2.70 22.42 -16.82
C VAL A 217 -1.92 23.69 -17.09
N THR A 218 -1.45 23.87 -18.32
CA THR A 218 -0.72 25.07 -18.76
C THR A 218 -1.43 25.70 -19.94
N THR A 219 -1.76 26.98 -19.85
CA THR A 219 -2.32 27.76 -20.96
C THR A 219 -1.26 28.75 -21.44
N ASP A 220 -0.96 28.73 -22.74
CA ASP A 220 -0.01 29.68 -23.33
C ASP A 220 -0.62 31.07 -23.55
N SER A 221 0.23 32.04 -23.89
CA SER A 221 -0.19 33.42 -24.16
C SER A 221 -1.09 33.59 -25.40
N ARG A 222 -1.28 32.53 -26.19
CA ARG A 222 -2.18 32.48 -27.35
C ARG A 222 -3.49 31.74 -27.03
N GLY A 223 -3.69 31.36 -25.76
CA GLY A 223 -4.90 30.69 -25.29
C GLY A 223 -4.95 29.18 -25.55
N LYS A 224 -3.84 28.54 -25.95
CA LYS A 224 -3.78 27.09 -26.10
C LYS A 224 -3.52 26.45 -24.75
N THR A 225 -4.48 25.67 -24.28
CA THR A 225 -4.36 24.86 -23.06
C THR A 225 -3.78 23.48 -23.38
N SER A 226 -2.73 23.10 -22.66
CA SER A 226 -2.12 21.77 -22.65
C SER A 226 -2.32 21.14 -21.28
N ILE A 227 -2.81 19.90 -21.25
CA ILE A 227 -3.05 19.15 -20.02
C ILE A 227 -2.10 17.95 -20.02
N ARG A 228 -1.18 17.92 -19.06
CA ARG A 228 -0.38 16.73 -18.78
C ARG A 228 -0.99 16.01 -17.58
N LYS A 229 -1.53 14.82 -17.80
CA LYS A 229 -2.09 13.97 -16.73
C LYS A 229 -0.98 13.64 -15.73
N GLY A 230 -1.23 13.89 -14.45
CA GLY A 230 -0.35 13.50 -13.35
C GLY A 230 -0.83 12.21 -12.69
N LYS A 231 -0.13 11.79 -11.62
CA LYS A 231 -0.59 10.74 -10.72
C LYS A 231 -1.91 11.17 -10.05
N THR A 232 -2.66 10.21 -9.52
CA THR A 232 -3.99 10.44 -8.88
C THR A 232 -4.01 9.85 -7.48
N ALA A 233 -4.69 10.52 -6.55
CA ALA A 233 -4.89 10.06 -5.18
C ALA A 233 -6.39 10.15 -4.80
N ARG A 234 -6.74 9.72 -3.59
CA ARG A 234 -8.09 9.86 -3.05
C ARG A 234 -8.01 10.48 -1.66
N ASP A 235 -8.66 11.62 -1.47
CA ASP A 235 -8.85 12.20 -0.14
C ASP A 235 -10.15 11.64 0.46
N MET A 236 -10.20 11.45 1.77
CA MET A 236 -11.37 10.95 2.47
C MET A 236 -11.69 11.82 3.68
N SER A 237 -12.97 12.12 3.87
CA SER A 237 -13.48 12.78 5.07
C SER A 237 -14.60 11.96 5.68
N ILE A 238 -14.52 11.72 6.98
CA ILE A 238 -15.48 10.88 7.70
C ILE A 238 -15.63 11.34 9.15
N ALA A 239 -16.81 11.10 9.70
CA ALA A 239 -17.09 11.29 11.11
C ALA A 239 -17.47 9.95 11.77
N ALA A 240 -17.14 9.82 13.06
CA ALA A 240 -17.55 8.70 13.88
C ALA A 240 -18.03 9.19 15.24
N LEU A 241 -18.98 8.45 15.83
CA LEU A 241 -19.46 8.71 17.18
C LEU A 241 -18.75 7.78 18.15
N ILE A 242 -18.10 8.34 19.15
CA ILE A 242 -17.27 7.58 20.09
C ILE A 242 -17.91 7.63 21.47
N PRO A 243 -18.10 6.50 22.17
CA PRO A 243 -18.43 6.51 23.59
C PRO A 243 -17.41 7.32 24.38
N LEU A 244 -17.85 8.14 25.35
CA LEU A 244 -16.93 8.99 26.12
C LEU A 244 -15.80 8.19 26.81
N ALA A 245 -16.07 6.94 27.21
CA ALA A 245 -15.08 6.04 27.81
C ALA A 245 -13.93 5.63 26.86
N ASP A 246 -14.15 5.70 25.54
CA ASP A 246 -13.16 5.34 24.52
C ASP A 246 -12.44 6.56 23.93
N ALA A 247 -12.88 7.78 24.24
CA ALA A 247 -12.42 8.99 23.57
C ALA A 247 -10.91 9.21 23.75
N ASP A 248 -10.38 9.03 24.97
CA ASP A 248 -8.94 9.15 25.25
C ASP A 248 -8.13 8.08 24.49
N ARG A 249 -8.61 6.83 24.47
CA ARG A 249 -7.99 5.73 23.71
C ARG A 249 -7.89 6.07 22.22
N VAL A 250 -8.92 6.70 21.66
CA VAL A 250 -8.93 7.10 20.24
C VAL A 250 -7.98 8.26 19.96
N VAL A 251 -7.91 9.26 20.85
CA VAL A 251 -6.95 10.36 20.72
C VAL A 251 -5.51 9.83 20.79
N ASP A 252 -5.22 8.93 21.72
CA ASP A 252 -3.91 8.29 21.84
C ASP A 252 -3.57 7.47 20.59
N ALA A 253 -4.51 6.66 20.11
CA ALA A 253 -4.33 5.87 18.89
C ALA A 253 -4.02 6.75 17.68
N LEU A 254 -4.78 7.83 17.47
CA LEU A 254 -4.50 8.79 16.38
C LEU A 254 -3.16 9.49 16.55
N SER A 255 -2.78 9.82 17.79
CA SER A 255 -1.50 10.48 18.10
C SER A 255 -0.29 9.60 17.75
N THR A 256 -0.39 8.26 17.91
CA THR A 256 0.69 7.33 17.57
C THR A 256 1.03 7.27 16.08
N VAL A 257 0.08 7.62 15.21
CA VAL A 257 0.21 7.52 13.75
C VAL A 257 0.33 8.88 13.06
N LEU A 258 0.39 9.98 13.81
CA LEU A 258 0.58 11.31 13.23
C LEU A 258 1.88 11.39 12.42
N GLY A 259 1.77 11.94 11.21
CA GLY A 259 2.91 12.07 10.29
C GLY A 259 3.33 10.77 9.60
N THR A 260 2.65 9.66 9.87
CA THR A 260 2.89 8.37 9.21
C THR A 260 1.73 8.04 8.27
N PRO A 261 1.98 7.63 7.01
CA PRO A 261 0.93 7.18 6.11
C PRO A 261 0.34 5.86 6.61
N ILE A 262 -0.99 5.79 6.70
CA ILE A 262 -1.70 4.60 7.18
C ILE A 262 -2.87 4.27 6.27
N VAL A 263 -3.36 3.04 6.39
CA VAL A 263 -4.62 2.62 5.79
C VAL A 263 -5.75 2.99 6.75
N VAL A 264 -6.68 3.82 6.29
CA VAL A 264 -7.94 4.11 6.99
C VAL A 264 -9.07 3.41 6.27
N ILE A 265 -9.88 2.67 7.03
CA ILE A 265 -10.99 1.84 6.55
C ILE A 265 -12.27 2.40 7.14
N ALA A 266 -13.08 3.03 6.29
CA ALA A 266 -14.41 3.50 6.64
C ALA A 266 -15.50 2.42 6.44
N SER A 267 -15.23 1.43 5.59
CA SER A 267 -16.13 0.30 5.30
C SER A 267 -15.33 -0.92 4.83
N ASN A 268 -15.74 -2.10 5.30
CA ASN A 268 -15.21 -3.38 4.87
C ASN A 268 -15.98 -4.00 3.69
N SER A 269 -17.02 -3.33 3.19
CA SER A 269 -17.81 -3.82 2.06
C SER A 269 -17.02 -3.73 0.75
N ASP A 270 -17.10 -4.77 -0.07
CA ASP A 270 -16.55 -4.80 -1.42
C ASP A 270 -17.24 -3.83 -2.39
N GLN A 271 -18.45 -3.36 -2.06
CA GLN A 271 -19.15 -2.31 -2.83
C GLN A 271 -18.61 -0.90 -2.51
N MET A 272 -17.83 -0.76 -1.44
CA MET A 272 -17.31 0.53 -0.96
C MET A 272 -15.77 0.52 -0.89
N GLN A 273 -15.08 -0.05 -1.88
CA GLN A 273 -13.60 -0.02 -1.93
C GLN A 273 -13.03 1.40 -1.88
N ALA A 274 -13.75 2.37 -2.46
CA ALA A 274 -13.36 3.78 -2.39
C ALA A 274 -13.32 4.33 -0.96
N ALA A 275 -14.00 3.68 0.00
CA ALA A 275 -14.02 4.03 1.42
C ALA A 275 -12.78 3.52 2.19
N ARG A 276 -11.77 3.01 1.48
CA ARG A 276 -10.49 2.56 2.03
C ARG A 276 -9.41 3.41 1.39
N VAL A 277 -8.69 4.16 2.20
CA VAL A 277 -7.71 5.14 1.71
C VAL A 277 -6.41 4.96 2.46
N PHE A 278 -5.32 4.86 1.70
CA PHE A 278 -3.97 4.97 2.23
C PHE A 278 -3.51 6.43 2.13
N GLY A 279 -3.10 7.01 3.26
CA GLY A 279 -2.69 8.40 3.29
C GLY A 279 -2.40 8.93 4.69
N LEU A 280 -2.25 10.25 4.80
CA LEU A 280 -1.94 10.93 6.05
C LEU A 280 -3.23 11.29 6.80
N PRO A 281 -3.45 10.75 8.00
CA PRO A 281 -4.63 11.06 8.79
C PRO A 281 -4.45 12.38 9.54
N THR A 282 -5.53 13.17 9.60
CA THR A 282 -5.68 14.32 10.49
C THR A 282 -7.03 14.23 11.16
N GLY A 283 -7.03 14.10 12.49
CA GLY A 283 -8.23 13.87 13.27
C GLY A 283 -8.43 14.92 14.34
N LYS A 284 -9.70 15.20 14.68
CA LYS A 284 -10.06 15.95 15.88
C LYS A 284 -11.21 15.24 16.60
N VAL A 285 -11.12 15.18 17.92
CA VAL A 285 -12.19 14.68 18.79
C VAL A 285 -12.81 15.87 19.51
N THR A 286 -14.14 16.00 19.40
CA THR A 286 -14.91 17.07 20.04
C THR A 286 -15.74 16.49 21.17
N TYR A 287 -15.71 17.15 22.33
CA TYR A 287 -16.46 16.76 23.53
C TYR A 287 -17.65 17.70 23.73
N PRO A 288 -18.84 17.39 23.17
CA PRO A 288 -20.00 18.27 23.24
C PRO A 288 -20.69 18.31 24.63
N GLY A 289 -20.20 17.55 25.62
CA GLY A 289 -20.78 17.48 26.98
C GLY A 289 -21.81 16.35 27.18
N ASN A 290 -21.97 15.46 26.21
CA ASN A 290 -22.88 14.29 26.29
C ASN A 290 -22.09 12.99 26.57
N GLN A 291 -22.79 11.85 26.62
CA GLN A 291 -22.19 10.51 26.75
C GLN A 291 -21.30 10.08 25.56
N PHE A 292 -21.23 10.90 24.51
CA PHE A 292 -20.49 10.63 23.28
C PHE A 292 -19.62 11.82 22.89
N ALA A 293 -18.46 11.51 22.32
CA ALA A 293 -17.58 12.44 21.63
C ALA A 293 -17.71 12.27 20.11
N ASN A 294 -17.48 13.35 19.36
CA ASN A 294 -17.52 13.34 17.90
C ASN A 294 -16.10 13.33 17.34
N LEU A 295 -15.73 12.29 16.61
CA LEU A 295 -14.51 12.25 15.82
C LEU A 295 -14.81 12.77 14.42
N SER A 296 -13.96 13.69 13.94
CA SER A 296 -13.86 14.07 12.53
C SER A 296 -12.45 13.74 12.06
N LEU A 297 -12.36 12.91 11.02
CA LEU A 297 -11.12 12.40 10.45
C LEU A 297 -11.07 12.78 8.97
N ASN A 298 -9.96 13.39 8.57
CA ASN A 298 -9.62 13.63 7.17
C ASN A 298 -8.35 12.86 6.84
N VAL A 299 -8.34 12.19 5.70
CA VAL A 299 -7.20 11.43 5.20
C VAL A 299 -6.80 12.07 3.89
N GLN A 300 -5.61 12.64 3.86
CA GLN A 300 -5.02 13.14 2.63
C GLN A 300 -4.37 11.96 1.90
N GLY A 301 -4.91 11.61 0.74
CA GLY A 301 -4.38 10.55 -0.10
C GLY A 301 -2.95 10.87 -0.53
N MET A 302 -2.10 9.85 -0.47
CA MET A 302 -0.72 9.95 -0.93
C MET A 302 -0.57 9.45 -2.36
N ILE A 303 0.56 9.83 -2.96
CA ILE A 303 1.01 9.46 -4.29
C ILE A 303 2.25 8.61 -4.15
#